data_AF-A0A1N7HE95-F1
#
_entry.id   AF-A0A1N7HE95-F1
#
_cell.length_a   1.000
_cell.length_b   1.000
_cell.length_c   1.000
_cell.angle_alpha   90.00
_cell.angle_beta   90.00
_cell.angle_gamma   90.00
#
_symmetry.space_group_name_H-M   'P 1'
#
loop_
_entity.id
_entity.type
_entity.pdbx_description
1 polymer ?
#
loop_
_entity_poly.entity_id
_entity_poly.type
_entity_poly.pdbx_seq_one_letter_code
_entity_poly.pdbx_strand_id
1 'polypeptide(L)' 'MVPSFWPGARVQRVDGGDAGEPGAVVDQAGGLVTVEWESGGRSSLHWQHITHLDSR' A
#
# COMPACT_ATOMS: atom_id res chain seq x y z
N MET A 1 -16.80 -3.59 -0.24
CA MET A 1 -16.33 -2.74 -1.35
C MET A 1 -14.81 -2.69 -1.27
N VAL A 2 -14.10 -2.89 -2.37
CA VAL A 2 -12.63 -2.82 -2.41
C VAL A 2 -12.25 -1.36 -2.67
N PRO A 3 -11.41 -0.73 -1.84
CA PRO A 3 -10.92 0.62 -2.13
C PRO A 3 -10.02 0.59 -3.37
N SER A 4 -10.06 1.67 -4.14
CA SER A 4 -9.20 1.83 -5.31
C SER A 4 -7.89 2.49 -4.92
N PHE A 5 -6.78 1.83 -5.25
CA PHE A 5 -5.41 2.28 -5.06
C PHE A 5 -4.79 2.44 -6.45
N TRP A 6 -4.55 3.68 -6.88
CA TRP A 6 -3.94 3.95 -8.17
C TRP A 6 -2.41 3.96 -8.07
N PRO A 7 -1.68 3.59 -9.15
CA PRO A 7 -0.24 3.77 -9.21
C PRO A 7 0.17 5.20 -8.86
N GLY A 8 1.16 5.34 -7.98
CA GLY A 8 1.62 6.61 -7.41
C GLY A 8 0.88 7.05 -6.14
N ALA A 9 -0.20 6.39 -5.73
CA ALA A 9 -0.83 6.67 -4.43
C ALA A 9 0.13 6.40 -3.28
N ARG A 10 0.25 7.34 -2.34
CA ARG A 10 1.06 7.18 -1.14
C ARG A 10 0.28 6.40 -0.09
N VAL A 11 0.88 5.34 0.43
CA VAL A 11 0.27 4.44 1.40
C VAL A 11 1.23 4.15 2.55
N GLN A 12 0.72 3.55 3.61
CA GLN A 12 1.54 2.90 4.65
C GLN A 12 0.97 1.55 5.03
N ARG A 13 1.82 0.68 5.58
CA ARG A 13 1.35 -0.54 6.27
C ARG A 13 0.58 -0.18 7.53
N VAL A 14 -0.45 -0.96 7.83
CA VAL A 14 -1.27 -0.78 9.04
C VAL A 14 -0.95 -1.79 10.14
N ASP A 15 -0.29 -2.91 9.80
CA ASP A 15 0.00 -4.01 10.72
C ASP A 15 1.35 -4.70 10.43
N GLY A 16 1.74 -5.59 11.34
CA GLY A 16 3.02 -6.29 11.30
C GLY A 16 4.18 -5.51 11.93
N GLY A 17 5.40 -6.07 11.82
CA GLY A 17 6.62 -5.43 12.35
C GLY A 17 7.01 -4.13 11.65
N ASP A 18 6.52 -3.94 10.42
CA ASP A 18 6.77 -2.78 9.57
C ASP A 18 5.58 -1.81 9.55
N ALA A 19 4.66 -1.88 10.52
CA ALA A 19 3.50 -1.00 10.59
C ALA A 19 3.94 0.48 10.58
N GLY A 20 3.28 1.30 9.75
CA GLY A 20 3.65 2.69 9.52
C GLY A 20 4.72 2.91 8.45
N GLU A 21 5.31 1.85 7.88
CA GLU A 21 6.25 1.96 6.77
C GLU A 21 5.55 2.61 5.55
N PRO A 22 6.05 3.76 5.06
CA PRO A 22 5.50 4.42 3.89
C PRO A 22 5.94 3.74 2.59
N GLY A 23 5.09 3.84 1.57
CA GLY A 23 5.37 3.34 0.24
C GLY A 23 4.48 3.97 -0.83
N ALA A 24 4.77 3.63 -2.07
CA ALA A 24 4.02 4.05 -3.25
C ALA A 24 3.38 2.84 -3.93
N VAL A 25 2.10 2.94 -4.24
CA VAL A 25 1.40 1.93 -5.02
C VAL A 25 1.98 1.89 -6.43
N VAL A 26 2.23 0.69 -6.94
CA VAL A 26 2.73 0.46 -8.30
C VAL A 26 1.70 -0.29 -9.15
N ASP A 27 0.83 -1.10 -8.55
CA ASP A 27 -0.24 -1.80 -9.24
C ASP A 27 -1.35 -2.26 -8.27
N GLN A 28 -2.56 -2.49 -8.77
CA GLN A 28 -3.65 -3.13 -8.03
C GLN A 28 -4.38 -4.15 -8.93
N ALA A 29 -4.42 -5.40 -8.48
CA ALA A 29 -5.09 -6.49 -9.18
C ALA A 29 -5.82 -7.41 -8.19
N GLY A 30 -7.12 -7.65 -8.42
CA GLY A 30 -7.88 -8.64 -7.65
C GLY A 30 -7.94 -8.37 -6.14
N GLY A 31 -7.83 -7.12 -5.70
CA GLY A 31 -7.81 -6.74 -4.27
C GLY A 31 -6.43 -6.84 -3.60
N LEU A 32 -5.40 -7.28 -4.33
CA LEU A 32 -4.01 -7.11 -3.92
C LEU A 32 -3.48 -5.80 -4.45
N VAL A 33 -2.74 -5.10 -3.61
CA VAL A 33 -2.06 -3.84 -3.93
C VAL A 33 -0.58 -4.10 -3.84
N THR A 34 0.13 -3.84 -4.94
CA THR A 34 1.57 -3.93 -4.98
C THR A 34 2.14 -2.57 -4.63
N VAL A 35 3.01 -2.54 -3.64
CA VAL A 35 3.62 -1.34 -3.09
C VAL A 35 5.14 -1.48 -3.17
N GLU A 36 5.79 -0.40 -3.58
CA GLU A 36 7.22 -0.19 -3.43
C GLU A 36 7.44 0.64 -2.15
N TRP A 37 8.12 0.04 -1.19
CA TRP A 37 8.36 0.61 0.13
C TRP A 37 9.60 1.49 0.12
N GLU A 38 9.63 2.51 0.97
CA GLU A 38 10.78 3.41 1.08
C GLU A 38 12.05 2.70 1.60
N SER A 39 11.91 1.55 2.26
CA SER A 39 13.05 0.67 2.61
C SER A 39 13.72 0.02 1.39
N GLY A 40 13.12 0.13 0.20
CA GLY A 40 13.61 -0.45 -1.06
C GLY A 40 13.00 -1.82 -1.38
N GLY A 41 12.10 -2.34 -0.55
CA GLY A 41 11.38 -3.59 -0.80
C GLY A 41 10.13 -3.40 -1.67
N ARG A 42 9.72 -4.44 -2.39
CA ARG A 42 8.43 -4.48 -3.08
C ARG A 42 7.60 -5.64 -2.54
N SER A 43 6.32 -5.39 -2.27
CA SER A 43 5.41 -6.42 -1.74
C SER A 43 4.01 -6.25 -2.29
N SER A 44 3.30 -7.37 -2.49
CA SER A 44 1.88 -7.37 -2.80
C SER A 44 1.11 -7.80 -1.57
N LEU A 45 0.27 -6.91 -1.06
CA LEU A 45 -0.53 -7.12 0.14
C LEU A 45 -2.01 -6.97 -0.17
N HIS A 46 -2.88 -7.63 0.59
CA HIS A 46 -4.30 -7.34 0.52
C HIS A 46 -4.57 -5.92 1.02
N TRP A 47 -5.49 -5.20 0.38
CA TRP A 47 -5.76 -3.79 0.66
C TRP A 47 -6.08 -3.48 2.13
N GLN A 48 -6.50 -4.48 2.92
CA GLN A 48 -6.77 -4.32 4.36
C GLN A 48 -5.51 -4.10 5.20
N HIS A 49 -4.32 -4.41 4.66
CA HIS A 49 -3.03 -4.25 5.34
C HIS A 49 -2.35 -2.91 5.02
N ILE A 50 -3.00 -2.06 4.23
CA ILE A 50 -2.48 -0.75 3.86
C ILE A 50 -3.56 0.32 3.94
N THR A 51 -3.14 1.56 4.17
CA THR A 51 -4.04 2.72 4.13
C THR A 51 -3.42 3.84 3.31
N HIS A 52 -4.25 4.68 2.69
CA HIS A 52 -3.80 5.92 2.06
C HIS A 52 -3.16 6.83 3.12
N LEU A 53 -2.01 7.39 2.79
CA LEU A 53 -1.33 8.41 3.59
C LEU A 53 -1.91 9.80 3.30
N ASP A 54 -2.27 10.04 2.04
CA ASP A 54 -2.93 11.28 1.62
C ASP A 54 -4.45 11.10 1.71
N SER A 55 -5.03 11.69 2.75
CA SER A 55 -6.46 11.99 2.86
C SER A 55 -6.65 13.51 2.71
N ARG A 56 -6.58 14.01 1.47
CA ARG A 56 -7.02 15.37 1.14
C ARG A 56 -7.80 15.37 -0.16
#